data_AF-A0A7W9S4A2-F1
#
_entry.id   AF-A0A7W9S4A2-F1
#
_cell.length_a   1.000
_cell.length_b   1.000
_cell.length_c   1.000
_cell.angle_alpha   90.00
_cell.angle_beta   90.00
_cell.angle_gamma   90.00
#
_symmetry.space_group_name_H-M   'P 1'
#
loop_
_entity.id
_entity.type
_entity.pdbx_description
1 polymer ?
#
loop_
_entity_poly.entity_id
_entity_poly.type
_entity_poly.pdbx_seq_one_letter_code
_entity_poly.pdbx_strand_id
1 'polypeptide(L)'
;MVQLVDLAETKATLRIFHDDDDSVLTMFIEAASEAVIAYLKAGASIFVDGSGNIDPSKVPQRVKWATIFLVGNMNENRDADLDGVYELGYLPKPVISLLYQLRDPALA
;
A
#
# COMPACT_ATOMS: atom_id res chain seq x y z
N MET A 1 -11.69 -8.48 -2.52
CA MET A 1 -10.66 -8.09 -1.52
C MET A 1 -9.36 -7.97 -2.27
N VAL A 2 -8.78 -6.78 -2.33
CA VAL A 2 -7.55 -6.47 -3.08
C VAL A 2 -6.43 -6.28 -2.06
N GLN A 3 -5.45 -7.18 -2.01
CA GLN A 3 -4.38 -7.18 -1.01
C GLN A 3 -3.02 -7.37 -1.69
N LEU A 4 -2.17 -6.33 -1.64
CA LEU A 4 -0.80 -6.37 -2.19
C LEU A 4 0.21 -7.06 -1.25
N VAL A 5 -0.15 -7.16 0.03
CA VAL A 5 0.65 -7.73 1.11
C VAL A 5 -0.25 -8.55 2.02
N ASP A 6 0.30 -9.56 2.68
CA ASP A 6 -0.45 -10.36 3.63
C ASP A 6 -0.40 -9.80 5.06
N LEU A 7 -1.32 -10.23 5.91
CA LEU A 7 -1.43 -9.76 7.29
C LEU A 7 -0.20 -10.14 8.13
N ALA A 8 0.37 -11.33 7.93
CA ALA A 8 1.51 -11.81 8.70
C ALA A 8 2.80 -11.04 8.37
N GLU A 9 3.06 -10.79 7.08
CA GLU A 9 4.14 -9.96 6.53
C GLU A 9 4.03 -8.53 7.07
N THR A 10 2.81 -7.98 7.06
CA THR A 10 2.54 -6.64 7.58
C THR A 10 2.81 -6.55 9.08
N LYS A 11 2.28 -7.49 9.88
CA LYS A 11 2.48 -7.53 11.33
C LYS A 11 3.95 -7.72 11.71
N ALA A 12 4.64 -8.63 11.02
CA ALA A 12 6.07 -8.86 11.23
C ALA A 12 6.90 -7.59 10.96
N THR A 13 6.55 -6.85 9.91
CA THR A 13 7.26 -5.62 9.53
C THR A 13 6.98 -4.47 10.49
N LEU A 14 5.73 -4.31 10.92
CA LEU A 14 5.32 -3.26 11.86
C LEU A 14 5.56 -3.62 13.34
N ARG A 15 6.13 -4.79 13.63
CA ARG A 15 6.39 -5.30 14.98
C ARG A 15 5.13 -5.42 15.84
N ILE A 16 4.03 -5.83 15.22
CA ILE A 16 2.76 -6.10 15.88
C ILE A 16 2.72 -7.59 16.25
N PHE A 17 2.72 -7.90 17.54
CA PHE A 17 2.80 -9.29 18.06
C PHE A 17 1.50 -9.77 18.71
N HIS A 18 0.39 -9.05 18.51
CA HIS A 18 -0.94 -9.40 19.01
C HIS A 18 -1.94 -9.47 17.87
N ASP A 19 -3.12 -10.03 18.14
CA ASP A 19 -4.15 -10.32 17.13
C ASP A 19 -5.45 -9.49 17.32
N ASP A 20 -5.51 -8.68 18.37
CA ASP A 20 -6.72 -7.92 18.74
C ASP A 20 -7.24 -6.99 17.63
N ASP A 21 -6.33 -6.46 16.81
CA ASP A 21 -6.64 -5.51 15.73
C ASP A 21 -6.59 -6.14 14.32
N ASP A 22 -6.51 -7.47 14.20
CA ASP A 22 -6.32 -8.15 12.90
C ASP A 22 -7.40 -7.80 11.87
N SER A 23 -8.64 -7.64 12.32
CA SER A 23 -9.74 -7.22 11.45
C SER A 23 -9.55 -5.80 10.92
N VAL A 24 -9.05 -4.88 11.75
CA VAL A 24 -8.81 -3.49 11.35
C VAL A 24 -7.56 -3.38 10.48
N LEU A 25 -6.49 -4.10 10.82
CA LEU A 25 -5.29 -4.19 9.99
C LEU A 25 -5.61 -4.73 8.60
N THR A 26 -6.51 -5.70 8.50
CA THR A 26 -6.99 -6.22 7.21
C THR A 26 -7.68 -5.12 6.40
N MET A 27 -8.54 -4.30 7.02
CA MET A 27 -9.18 -3.17 6.34
C MET A 27 -8.16 -2.12 5.88
N PHE A 28 -7.13 -1.83 6.68
CA PHE A 28 -6.06 -0.92 6.27
C PHE A 28 -5.22 -1.48 5.13
N ILE A 29 -4.91 -2.77 5.12
CA ILE A 29 -4.19 -3.43 4.01
C ILE A 29 -4.98 -3.29 2.71
N GLU A 30 -6.31 -3.47 2.75
CA GLU A 30 -7.17 -3.29 1.58
C GLU A 30 -7.18 -1.84 1.10
N ALA A 31 -7.46 -0.90 1.99
CA ALA A 31 -7.48 0.53 1.67
C ALA A 31 -6.12 1.02 1.12
N ALA A 32 -5.02 0.58 1.74
CA ALA A 32 -3.67 0.91 1.29
C ALA A 32 -3.37 0.30 -0.09
N SER A 33 -3.79 -0.94 -0.32
CA SER A 33 -3.61 -1.63 -1.60
C SER A 33 -4.36 -0.91 -2.73
N GLU A 34 -5.61 -0.55 -2.49
CA GLU A 34 -6.43 0.23 -3.44
C GLU A 34 -5.80 1.59 -3.75
N ALA A 35 -5.32 2.31 -2.72
CA ALA A 35 -4.69 3.61 -2.89
C ALA A 35 -3.37 3.53 -3.69
N VAL A 36 -2.55 2.50 -3.44
CA VAL A 36 -1.30 2.26 -4.18
C VAL A 36 -1.58 1.89 -5.64
N ILE A 37 -2.57 1.04 -5.91
CA ILE A 37 -2.98 0.68 -7.29
C ILE A 37 -3.51 1.92 -8.03
N ALA A 38 -4.38 2.70 -7.38
CA ALA A 38 -4.92 3.94 -7.94
C ALA A 38 -3.81 4.96 -8.25
N TYR A 39 -2.78 5.03 -7.39
CA TYR A 39 -1.60 5.87 -7.63
C TYR A 39 -0.80 5.41 -8.85
N LEU A 40 -0.57 4.09 -8.99
CA LEU A 40 0.24 3.49 -10.04
C LEU A 40 -0.43 3.46 -11.42
N LYS A 41 -1.76 3.57 -11.52
CA LYS A 41 -2.50 3.59 -12.78
C LYS A 41 -2.07 2.46 -13.74
N ALA A 42 -1.55 2.79 -14.92
CA ALA A 42 -1.12 1.82 -15.92
C ALA A 42 0.02 0.92 -15.42
N GLY A 43 0.88 1.40 -14.51
CA GLY A 43 1.96 0.61 -13.92
C GLY A 43 1.48 -0.56 -13.07
N ALA A 44 0.24 -0.51 -12.56
CA ALA A 44 -0.35 -1.62 -11.81
C ALA A 44 -0.68 -2.82 -12.71
N SER A 45 -0.84 -2.64 -14.02
CA SER A 45 -1.18 -3.71 -14.97
C SER A 45 -0.14 -4.84 -15.06
N ILE A 46 1.07 -4.60 -14.53
CA ILE A 46 2.14 -5.60 -14.46
C ILE A 46 1.77 -6.75 -13.50
N PHE A 47 1.04 -6.43 -12.43
CA PHE A 47 0.70 -7.38 -11.35
C PHE A 47 -0.79 -7.42 -11.00
N VAL A 48 -1.62 -6.55 -11.58
CA VAL A 48 -3.09 -6.55 -11.47
C VAL A 48 -3.67 -6.93 -12.83
N ASP A 49 -4.51 -7.96 -12.86
CA ASP A 49 -5.22 -8.34 -14.08
C ASP A 49 -6.43 -7.44 -14.37
N GLY A 50 -7.01 -7.54 -15.57
CA GLY A 50 -8.20 -6.78 -15.95
C GLY A 50 -9.48 -7.14 -15.17
N SER A 51 -9.43 -8.17 -14.31
CA SER A 51 -10.52 -8.59 -13.43
C SER A 51 -10.30 -8.14 -11.97
N GLY A 52 -9.21 -7.43 -11.68
CA GLY A 52 -8.86 -6.95 -10.34
C GLY A 52 -8.17 -7.99 -9.45
N ASN A 53 -7.74 -9.13 -9.98
CA ASN A 53 -6.92 -10.09 -9.23
C ASN A 53 -5.45 -9.68 -9.26
N ILE A 54 -4.78 -9.84 -8.13
CA ILE A 54 -3.35 -9.56 -7.98
C ILE A 54 -2.58 -10.87 -8.17
N ASP A 55 -1.48 -10.81 -8.92
CA ASP A 55 -0.47 -11.86 -8.98
C ASP A 55 0.67 -11.54 -7.98
N PRO A 56 0.71 -12.17 -6.79
CA PRO A 56 1.68 -11.82 -5.75
C PRO A 56 3.14 -12.04 -6.16
N SER A 57 3.38 -12.87 -7.19
CA SER A 57 4.73 -13.16 -7.70
C SER A 57 5.30 -12.03 -8.55
N LYS A 58 4.43 -11.18 -9.11
CA LYS A 58 4.81 -10.04 -9.96
C LYS A 58 4.83 -8.70 -9.24
N VAL A 59 4.32 -8.64 -8.01
CA VAL A 59 4.33 -7.41 -7.21
C VAL A 59 5.78 -7.07 -6.83
N PRO A 60 6.33 -5.93 -7.29
CA PRO A 60 7.69 -5.53 -6.93
C PRO A 60 7.82 -5.31 -5.42
N GLN A 61 8.97 -5.65 -4.84
CA GLN A 61 9.21 -5.49 -3.40
C GLN A 61 9.01 -4.03 -2.93
N ARG A 62 9.31 -3.05 -3.80
CA ARG A 62 9.08 -1.62 -3.52
C ARG A 62 7.59 -1.28 -3.34
N VAL A 63 6.70 -1.95 -4.07
CA VAL A 63 5.25 -1.79 -3.95
C VAL A 63 4.75 -2.40 -2.65
N LYS A 64 5.28 -3.56 -2.25
CA LYS A 64 4.96 -4.18 -0.95
C LYS A 64 5.36 -3.28 0.22
N TRP A 65 6.61 -2.78 0.23
CA TRP A 65 7.08 -1.85 1.25
C TRP A 65 6.28 -0.55 1.31
N ALA A 66 5.96 0.02 0.14
CA ALA A 66 5.14 1.22 0.06
C ALA A 66 3.74 1.01 0.66
N THR A 67 3.14 -0.16 0.42
CA THR A 67 1.84 -0.54 1.00
C THR A 67 1.94 -0.71 2.52
N ILE A 68 2.95 -1.42 3.03
CA ILE A 68 3.14 -1.61 4.47
C ILE A 68 3.39 -0.28 5.19
N PHE A 69 4.16 0.63 4.61
CA PHE A 69 4.36 1.96 5.19
C PHE A 69 3.08 2.79 5.24
N LEU A 70 2.22 2.67 4.23
CA LEU A 70 0.91 3.31 4.25
C LEU A 70 0.02 2.72 5.35
N VAL A 71 0.00 1.40 5.51
CA VAL A 71 -0.72 0.72 6.61
C VAL A 71 -0.20 1.18 7.97
N GLY A 72 1.12 1.23 8.16
CA GLY A 72 1.72 1.72 9.40
C GLY A 72 1.28 3.14 9.73
N ASN A 73 1.27 4.02 8.73
CA ASN A 73 0.81 5.39 8.92
C ASN A 73 -0.69 5.48 9.27
N MET A 74 -1.55 4.69 8.61
CA MET A 74 -2.98 4.62 8.94
C MET A 74 -3.23 4.06 10.35
N ASN A 75 -2.41 3.11 10.79
CA ASN A 75 -2.53 2.51 12.10
C ASN A 75 -2.07 3.46 13.23
N GLU A 76 -1.00 4.24 13.00
CA GLU A 76 -0.50 5.24 13.95
C GLU A 76 -1.38 6.50 13.99
N ASN A 77 -1.87 6.96 12.83
CA ASN A 77 -2.63 8.21 12.69
C ASN A 77 -4.11 7.97 12.38
N ARG A 78 -4.82 7.31 13.29
CA ARG A 78 -6.26 6.98 13.12
C ARG A 78 -7.20 8.18 13.17
N ASP A 79 -6.88 9.20 13.97
CA ASP A 79 -7.84 10.28 14.33
C ASP A 79 -7.62 11.61 13.60
N ALA A 80 -6.40 11.91 13.14
CA ALA A 80 -6.12 13.12 12.35
C ALA A 80 -4.76 13.03 11.66
N ASP A 81 -4.63 13.66 10.49
CA ASP A 81 -3.33 13.95 9.87
C ASP A 81 -2.61 15.05 10.66
N LEU A 82 -2.13 14.71 11.86
CA LEU A 82 -1.51 15.63 12.82
C LEU A 82 -0.25 16.30 12.25
N ASP A 83 0.42 15.62 11.33
CA ASP A 83 1.71 16.03 10.76
C ASP A 83 1.57 16.64 9.34
N GLY A 84 0.35 16.77 8.81
CA GLY A 84 0.10 17.29 7.45
C GLY A 84 0.77 16.43 6.36
N VAL A 85 0.89 15.13 6.61
CA VAL A 85 1.56 14.16 5.73
C VAL A 85 0.72 13.85 4.50
N TYR A 86 -0.61 14.02 4.61
CA TYR A 86 -1.57 13.83 3.54
C TYR A 86 -1.92 15.17 2.90
N GLU A 87 -1.23 15.50 1.81
CA GLU A 87 -1.67 16.56 0.91
C GLU A 87 -2.86 16.08 0.07
N LEU A 88 -3.85 16.95 -0.18
CA LEU A 88 -5.07 16.60 -0.90
C LEU A 88 -4.74 15.91 -2.24
N GLY A 89 -5.10 14.63 -2.37
CA GLY A 89 -4.88 13.83 -3.57
C GLY A 89 -3.51 13.15 -3.69
N TYR A 90 -2.65 13.24 -2.67
CA TYR A 90 -1.34 12.60 -2.63
C TYR A 90 -1.20 11.58 -1.50
N LEU A 91 -0.43 10.53 -1.78
CA LEU A 91 0.07 9.60 -0.76
C LEU A 91 1.20 10.25 0.04
N PRO A 92 1.53 9.74 1.24
CA PRO A 92 2.70 10.19 1.99
C PRO A 92 3.97 10.21 1.13
N LYS A 93 4.78 11.27 1.25
CA LYS A 93 6.06 11.43 0.52
C LYS A 93 6.96 10.19 0.52
N PRO A 94 7.17 9.44 1.63
CA PRO A 94 7.99 8.23 1.59
C PRO A 94 7.42 7.14 0.66
N VAL A 95 6.09 6.98 0.65
CA VAL A 95 5.37 6.03 -0.22
C VAL A 95 5.53 6.45 -1.69
N ILE A 96 5.35 7.74 -1.98
CA ILE A 96 5.56 8.29 -3.33
C ILE A 96 6.99 8.05 -3.82
N SER A 97 8.01 8.26 -2.97
CA SER A 97 9.41 8.11 -3.37
C SER A 97 9.75 6.71 -3.90
N LEU A 98 9.08 5.68 -3.36
CA LEU A 98 9.26 4.29 -3.77
C LEU A 98 8.51 3.96 -5.07
N LEU A 99 7.35 4.59 -5.28
CA LEU A 99 6.43 4.30 -6.38
C LEU A 99 6.61 5.21 -7.59
N TYR A 100 7.32 6.34 -7.46
CA TYR A 100 7.38 7.40 -8.47
C TYR A 100 7.78 6.88 -9.86
N GLN A 101 8.79 5.99 -9.92
CA GLN A 101 9.29 5.42 -11.19
C GLN A 101 8.35 4.37 -11.81
N LEU A 102 7.37 3.86 -11.04
CA LEU A 102 6.46 2.81 -11.46
C LEU A 102 5.09 3.33 -11.91
N ARG A 103 4.78 4.60 -11.63
CA ARG A 103 3.47 5.23 -11.90
C ARG A 103 3.12 5.32 -13.39
N ASP A 104 4.14 5.39 -14.22
CA ASP A 104 4.05 5.34 -15.67
C ASP A 104 5.44 4.87 -16.09
N PRO A 105 5.63 3.60 -16.51
CA PRO A 105 6.88 3.29 -17.18
C PRO A 105 6.93 4.26 -18.36
N ALA A 106 7.91 5.17 -18.34
CA ALA A 106 8.32 5.89 -19.53
C ALA A 106 8.79 4.83 -20.52
N LEU A 107 7.85 4.26 -21.27
CA LEU A 107 8.13 3.46 -22.44
C LEU A 107 8.83 4.41 -23.41
N ALA A 108 10.15 4.29 -23.45
CA ALA A 108 10.97 4.65 -24.59
C ALA A 108 10.60 3.76 -25.79
#